data_AF-A5KVC3-F1
#
_entry.id   AF-A5KVC3-F1
#
_cell.length_a   1.000
_cell.length_b   1.000
_cell.length_c   1.000
_cell.angle_alpha   90.00
_cell.angle_beta   90.00
_cell.angle_gamma   90.00
#
_symmetry.space_group_name_H-M   'P 1'
#
loop_
_entity.id
_entity.type
_entity.pdbx_description
1 polymer ?
#
loop_
_entity_poly.entity_id
_entity_poly.type
_entity_poly.pdbx_seq_one_letter_code
_entity_poly.pdbx_strand_id
1 'polypeptide(L)'
;MARLAEVIGMSPTMLRNKLNPEQPHVLSCVEAIILAKVSGNHIIVNSLLLGLGVVTAYITPKTMDDAFVLCVLESSTHSSELSRMALEYAGNQRLTRAQKHKIIHTAHASIGVQVKLLRSLEKMNQGGCLLKAMDEGVDANGLSASNINSEQ
;
A
#
# COMPACT_ATOMS: atom_id res chain seq x y z
N MET A 1 15.54 -19.89 1.92
CA MET A 1 16.80 -19.14 2.09
C MET A 1 17.77 -19.32 0.93
N ALA A 2 18.08 -20.54 0.48
CA ALA A 2 19.03 -20.75 -0.63
C ALA A 2 18.73 -19.93 -1.89
N ARG A 3 17.48 -19.98 -2.39
CA ARG A 3 17.04 -19.21 -3.56
C ARG A 3 17.10 -17.70 -3.38
N LEU A 4 16.79 -17.19 -2.18
CA LEU A 4 16.85 -15.75 -1.90
C LEU A 4 18.29 -15.25 -1.84
N ALA A 5 19.19 -16.06 -1.25
CA ALA A 5 20.59 -15.73 -1.13
C ALA A 5 21.30 -15.70 -2.49
N GLU A 6 20.96 -16.65 -3.37
CA GLU A 6 21.46 -16.73 -4.75
C GLU A 6 21.10 -15.49 -5.58
N VAL A 7 19.84 -15.03 -5.49
CA VAL A 7 19.39 -13.81 -6.20
C VAL A 7 20.07 -12.54 -5.68
N ILE A 8 20.42 -12.51 -4.39
CA ILE A 8 21.09 -11.37 -3.76
C ILE A 8 22.62 -11.46 -3.92
N GLY A 9 23.14 -12.54 -4.51
CA GLY A 9 24.57 -12.74 -4.73
C GLY A 9 25.35 -13.04 -3.43
N MET A 10 24.71 -13.64 -2.43
CA MET A 10 25.33 -13.99 -1.16
C MET A 10 25.09 -15.45 -0.75
N SER A 11 25.89 -15.97 0.17
CA SER A 11 25.67 -17.32 0.68
C SER A 11 24.44 -17.38 1.61
N PRO A 12 23.72 -18.52 1.68
CA PRO A 12 22.55 -18.65 2.56
C PRO A 12 22.88 -18.44 4.04
N THR A 13 24.10 -18.83 4.44
CA THR A 13 24.63 -18.62 5.79
C THR A 13 24.91 -17.14 6.06
N MET A 14 25.50 -16.42 5.09
CA MET A 14 25.71 -14.98 5.17
C MET A 14 24.39 -14.22 5.29
N LEU A 15 23.38 -14.59 4.49
CA LEU A 15 22.05 -14.00 4.57
C LEU A 15 21.42 -14.21 5.95
N ARG A 16 21.53 -15.42 6.53
CA ARG A 16 21.03 -15.71 7.88
C ARG A 16 21.71 -14.85 8.93
N ASN A 17 23.04 -14.71 8.81
CA ASN A 17 23.84 -13.91 9.73
C ASN A 17 23.47 -12.43 9.65
N LYS A 18 23.29 -11.90 8.43
CA LYS A 18 22.89 -10.51 8.21
C LYS A 18 21.48 -10.15 8.68
N LEU A 19 20.57 -11.14 8.72
CA LEU A 19 19.23 -10.96 9.25
C LEU A 19 19.16 -10.97 10.79
N ASN A 20 20.25 -11.31 11.47
CA ASN A 20 20.33 -11.26 12.92
C ASN A 20 20.94 -9.91 13.37
N PRO A 21 20.16 -9.02 14.01
CA PRO A 21 20.68 -7.71 14.45
C PRO A 21 21.76 -7.80 15.54
N GLU A 22 21.84 -8.92 16.26
CA GLU A 22 22.88 -9.18 17.28
C GLU A 22 24.26 -9.55 16.67
N GLN A 23 24.35 -9.70 15.35
CA GLN A 23 25.60 -10.04 14.68
C GLN A 23 26.28 -8.83 14.05
N PRO A 24 27.63 -8.81 13.98
CA PRO A 24 28.40 -7.67 13.48
C PRO A 24 28.19 -7.37 12.00
N HIS A 25 27.64 -8.32 11.23
CA HIS A 25 27.35 -8.14 9.82
C HIS A 25 25.94 -7.58 9.65
N VAL A 26 25.78 -6.26 9.64
CA VAL A 26 24.47 -5.62 9.49
C VAL A 26 23.98 -5.68 8.04
N LEU A 27 22.68 -5.90 7.84
CA LEU A 27 22.02 -5.80 6.54
C LEU A 27 22.04 -4.35 6.05
N SER A 28 22.60 -4.09 4.86
CA SER A 28 22.55 -2.76 4.26
C SER A 28 21.13 -2.43 3.79
N CYS A 29 20.76 -1.14 3.79
CA CYS A 29 19.46 -0.67 3.29
C CYS A 29 19.18 -1.15 1.87
N VAL A 30 20.20 -1.18 1.01
CA VAL A 30 20.07 -1.65 -0.38
C VAL A 30 19.74 -3.15 -0.42
N GLU A 31 20.42 -3.95 0.40
CA GLU A 31 20.18 -5.39 0.51
C GLU A 31 18.76 -5.66 1.06
N ALA A 32 18.30 -4.86 2.02
CA ALA A 32 16.95 -4.96 2.57
C ALA A 32 15.86 -4.66 1.53
N ILE A 33 16.06 -3.65 0.68
CA ILE A 33 15.13 -3.31 -0.41
C ILE A 33 15.10 -4.43 -1.46
N ILE A 34 16.26 -4.94 -1.87
CA ILE A 34 16.34 -6.04 -2.84
C ILE A 34 15.67 -7.28 -2.26
N LEU A 35 15.95 -7.62 -1.01
CA LEU A 35 15.34 -8.75 -0.33
C LEU A 35 13.82 -8.59 -0.21
N ALA A 36 13.32 -7.39 0.10
CA ALA A 36 11.89 -7.11 0.13
C ALA A 36 11.24 -7.34 -1.24
N LYS A 37 11.88 -6.85 -2.31
CA LYS A 37 11.38 -6.99 -3.69
C LYS A 37 11.37 -8.44 -4.16
N VAL A 38 12.42 -9.21 -3.86
CA VAL A 38 12.54 -10.62 -4.29
C VAL A 38 11.66 -11.53 -3.45
N SER A 39 11.57 -11.30 -2.14
CA SER A 39 10.74 -12.11 -1.25
C SER A 39 9.25 -11.76 -1.30
N GLY A 40 8.90 -10.58 -1.86
CA GLY A 40 7.57 -10.00 -1.76
C GLY A 40 7.21 -9.53 -0.33
N ASN A 41 8.11 -9.72 0.64
CA ASN A 41 7.87 -9.37 2.03
C ASN A 41 8.45 -7.99 2.36
N HIS A 42 7.60 -6.98 2.27
CA HIS A 42 7.94 -5.58 2.54
C HIS A 42 8.06 -5.27 4.04
N ILE A 43 7.69 -6.20 4.93
CA ILE A 43 7.78 -6.02 6.38
C ILE A 43 9.23 -5.84 6.83
N ILE A 44 10.20 -6.38 6.10
CA ILE A 44 11.62 -6.20 6.44
C ILE A 44 12.04 -4.72 6.37
N VAL A 45 11.50 -3.96 5.41
CA VAL A 45 11.75 -2.52 5.30
C VAL A 45 11.00 -1.77 6.40
N ASN A 46 9.75 -2.18 6.70
CA ASN A 46 9.00 -1.62 7.82
C ASN A 46 9.69 -1.84 9.17
N SER A 47 10.42 -2.94 9.34
CA SER A 47 11.19 -3.23 10.55
C SER A 47 12.30 -2.19 10.77
N LEU A 48 12.90 -1.68 9.68
CA LEU A 48 13.89 -0.60 9.73
C LEU A 48 13.22 0.74 10.05
N LEU A 49 12.10 1.04 9.39
CA LEU A 49 11.38 2.31 9.53
C LEU A 49 10.64 2.45 10.87
N LEU A 50 10.34 1.33 11.54
CA LEU A 50 9.77 1.34 12.88
C LEU A 50 10.69 2.04 13.90
N GLY A 51 12.01 2.00 13.69
CA GLY A 51 12.97 2.77 14.50
C GLY A 51 12.78 4.29 14.40
N LEU A 52 12.15 4.78 13.34
CA LEU A 52 11.78 6.18 13.13
C LEU A 52 10.31 6.46 13.50
N GLY A 53 9.57 5.46 14.00
CA GLY A 53 8.14 5.57 14.28
C GLY A 53 7.25 5.61 13.03
N VAL A 54 7.76 5.18 11.86
CA VAL A 54 7.03 5.25 10.58
C VAL A 54 6.68 3.84 10.08
N VAL A 55 5.50 3.70 9.50
CA VAL A 55 5.05 2.49 8.80
C VAL A 55 4.81 2.81 7.34
N THR A 56 5.31 1.96 6.44
CA THR A 56 5.04 2.08 5.00
C THR A 56 4.03 1.05 4.53
N ALA A 57 3.26 1.45 3.52
CA ALA A 57 2.32 0.62 2.81
C ALA A 57 2.91 0.28 1.44
N TYR A 58 2.98 -1.00 1.10
CA TYR A 58 3.31 -1.38 -0.27
C TYR A 58 2.12 -1.07 -1.17
N ILE A 59 2.37 -0.17 -2.11
CA ILE A 59 1.43 0.18 -3.16
C ILE A 59 1.72 -0.73 -4.35
N THR A 60 0.78 -1.62 -4.67
CA THR A 60 0.86 -2.35 -5.93
C THR A 60 0.55 -1.40 -7.09
N PRO A 61 1.40 -1.33 -8.13
CA PRO A 61 1.13 -0.51 -9.31
C PRO A 61 0.04 -1.09 -10.21
N LYS A 62 -0.40 -2.34 -10.00
CA LYS A 62 -1.17 -3.12 -10.99
C LYS A 62 -2.67 -3.25 -10.74
N THR A 63 -3.29 -2.38 -9.95
CA THR A 63 -4.76 -2.35 -9.85
C THR A 63 -5.30 -0.94 -10.09
N MET A 64 -5.24 -0.52 -11.36
CA MET A 64 -5.77 0.80 -11.74
C MET A 64 -7.31 0.87 -11.70
N ASP A 65 -8.03 -0.24 -11.52
CA ASP A 65 -9.50 -0.30 -11.54
C ASP A 65 -10.09 -1.15 -10.39
N ASP A 66 -9.45 -1.20 -9.22
CA ASP A 66 -10.16 -1.72 -8.04
C ASP A 66 -11.22 -0.70 -7.65
N ALA A 67 -12.48 -1.00 -8.00
CA ALA A 67 -13.64 -0.19 -7.66
C ALA A 67 -13.64 0.10 -6.15
N PHE A 68 -13.91 1.34 -5.74
CA PHE A 68 -13.94 1.78 -4.34
C PHE A 68 -14.63 0.77 -3.39
N VAL A 69 -15.75 0.21 -3.83
CA VAL A 69 -16.51 -0.82 -3.10
C VAL A 69 -15.65 -2.05 -2.77
N LEU A 70 -14.85 -2.54 -3.72
CA LEU A 70 -13.96 -3.67 -3.51
C LEU A 70 -12.91 -3.39 -2.44
N CYS A 71 -12.31 -2.20 -2.44
CA CYS A 71 -11.35 -1.80 -1.41
C CYS A 71 -12.00 -1.71 -0.02
N VAL A 72 -13.24 -1.22 0.08
CA VAL A 72 -13.99 -1.17 1.35
C VAL A 72 -14.26 -2.58 1.87
N LEU A 73 -14.68 -3.51 1.00
CA LEU A 73 -14.94 -4.90 1.36
C LEU A 73 -13.67 -5.60 1.82
N GLU A 74 -12.57 -5.47 1.07
CA GLU A 74 -11.26 -6.05 1.42
C GLU A 74 -10.75 -5.50 2.77
N SER A 75 -10.91 -4.20 3.01
CA SER A 75 -10.56 -3.59 4.30
C SER A 75 -11.38 -4.17 5.45
N SER A 76 -12.68 -4.42 5.23
CA SER A 76 -13.58 -5.03 6.21
C SER A 76 -13.19 -6.48 6.51
N THR A 77 -12.78 -7.25 5.50
CA THR A 77 -12.26 -8.61 5.68
C THR A 77 -11.01 -8.61 6.56
N HIS A 78 -10.05 -7.72 6.29
CA HIS A 78 -8.85 -7.63 7.13
C HIS A 78 -9.15 -7.19 8.56
N SER A 79 -10.04 -6.22 8.75
CA SER A 79 -10.50 -5.80 10.08
C SER A 79 -11.18 -6.93 10.85
N SER A 80 -11.98 -7.75 10.15
CA SER A 80 -12.64 -8.92 10.74
C SER A 80 -11.63 -10.00 11.15
N GLU A 81 -10.62 -10.29 10.32
CA GLU A 81 -9.55 -11.23 10.69
C GLU A 81 -8.72 -10.71 11.86
N LEU A 82 -8.45 -9.41 11.93
CA LEU A 82 -7.80 -8.79 13.10
C LEU A 82 -8.66 -8.95 14.36
N SER A 83 -9.97 -8.73 14.26
CA SER A 83 -10.91 -8.92 15.36
C SER A 83 -10.96 -10.38 15.81
N ARG A 84 -10.99 -11.31 14.86
CA ARG A 84 -10.92 -12.76 15.13
C ARG A 84 -9.64 -13.13 15.86
N MET A 85 -8.49 -12.65 15.39
CA MET A 85 -7.21 -12.86 16.06
C MET A 85 -7.15 -12.23 17.44
N ALA A 86 -7.73 -11.04 17.61
CA ALA A 86 -7.81 -10.38 18.91
C ALA A 86 -8.60 -11.22 19.92
N LEU A 87 -9.73 -11.80 19.51
CA LEU A 87 -10.53 -12.72 20.34
C LEU A 87 -9.80 -14.05 20.60
N GLU A 88 -9.20 -14.65 19.57
CA GLU A 88 -8.46 -15.91 19.68
C GLU A 88 -7.27 -15.78 20.64
N TYR A 89 -6.68 -14.60 20.73
CA TYR A 89 -5.54 -14.33 21.58
C TYR A 89 -5.88 -13.59 22.87
N ALA A 90 -7.15 -13.18 23.06
CA ALA A 90 -7.63 -12.58 24.29
C ALA A 90 -7.53 -13.61 25.42
N GLY A 91 -6.64 -13.35 26.39
CA GLY A 91 -6.36 -14.26 27.51
C GLY A 91 -4.99 -14.92 27.46
N ASN A 92 -4.27 -14.85 26.34
CA ASN A 92 -2.89 -15.33 26.28
C ASN A 92 -1.94 -14.29 26.88
N GLN A 93 -1.27 -14.64 27.99
CA GLN A 93 -0.28 -13.76 28.63
C GLN A 93 0.96 -13.51 27.73
N ARG A 94 1.22 -14.39 26.77
CA ARG A 94 2.28 -14.26 25.76
C ARG A 94 1.84 -14.81 24.41
N LEU A 95 2.02 -14.00 23.37
CA LEU A 95 1.86 -14.43 21.97
C LEU A 95 3.12 -15.15 21.48
N THR A 96 2.94 -16.27 20.78
CA THR A 96 4.03 -16.94 20.06
C THR A 96 4.55 -16.08 18.91
N ARG A 97 5.79 -16.36 18.46
CA ARG A 97 6.39 -15.64 17.31
C ARG A 97 5.52 -15.72 16.05
N ALA A 98 4.95 -16.90 15.77
CA ALA A 98 4.09 -17.10 14.61
C ALA A 98 2.81 -16.26 14.69
N GLN A 99 2.17 -16.22 15.85
CA GLN A 99 0.97 -15.38 16.08
C GLN A 99 1.28 -13.89 15.93
N LYS A 100 2.38 -13.40 16.53
CA LYS A 100 2.83 -12.01 16.34
C LYS A 100 3.05 -11.69 14.87
N HIS A 101 3.73 -12.57 14.15
CA HIS A 101 4.00 -12.37 12.73
C HIS A 101 2.71 -12.32 11.91
N LYS A 102 1.74 -13.20 12.21
CA LYS A 102 0.44 -13.23 11.54
C LYS A 102 -0.34 -11.92 11.77
N ILE A 103 -0.41 -11.44 13.01
CA ILE A 103 -1.08 -10.17 13.34
C ILE A 103 -0.44 -9.00 12.59
N ILE A 104 0.89 -8.87 12.67
CA ILE A 104 1.63 -7.79 12.02
C ILE A 104 1.43 -7.84 10.51
N HIS A 105 1.48 -9.03 9.92
CA HIS A 105 1.26 -9.21 8.48
C HIS A 105 -0.16 -8.78 8.06
N THR A 106 -1.20 -9.22 8.77
CA THR A 106 -2.59 -8.82 8.49
C THR A 106 -2.80 -7.31 8.69
N ALA A 107 -2.18 -6.71 9.70
CA ALA A 107 -2.25 -5.26 9.92
C ALA A 107 -1.60 -4.48 8.75
N HIS A 108 -0.42 -4.88 8.29
CA HIS A 108 0.22 -4.26 7.13
C HIS A 108 -0.58 -4.44 5.84
N ALA A 109 -1.22 -5.60 5.65
CA ALA A 109 -2.13 -5.83 4.53
C ALA A 109 -3.33 -4.86 4.58
N SER A 110 -3.94 -4.70 5.76
CA SER A 110 -5.03 -3.73 5.98
C SER A 110 -4.61 -2.30 5.65
N ILE A 111 -3.44 -1.84 6.11
CA ILE A 111 -2.89 -0.52 5.77
C ILE A 111 -2.71 -0.38 4.25
N GLY A 112 -2.21 -1.42 3.58
CA GLY A 112 -2.08 -1.44 2.11
C GLY A 112 -3.41 -1.20 1.40
N VAL A 113 -4.46 -1.89 1.84
CA VAL A 113 -5.82 -1.73 1.29
C VAL A 113 -6.41 -0.35 1.61
N GLN A 114 -6.17 0.20 2.79
CA GLN A 114 -6.60 1.56 3.14
C GLN A 114 -5.94 2.62 2.25
N VAL A 115 -4.65 2.46 1.94
CA VAL A 115 -3.95 3.34 1.00
C VAL A 115 -4.51 3.21 -0.42
N LYS A 116 -4.89 2.00 -0.87
CA LYS A 116 -5.61 1.81 -2.14
C LYS A 116 -6.96 2.53 -2.12
N LEU A 117 -7.73 2.38 -1.04
CA LEU A 117 -9.03 3.03 -0.87
C LEU A 117 -8.95 4.55 -0.98
N LEU A 118 -7.94 5.16 -0.34
CA LEU A 118 -7.69 6.60 -0.43
C LEU A 118 -7.49 7.05 -1.88
N ARG A 119 -6.69 6.31 -2.64
CA ARG A 119 -6.43 6.61 -4.06
C ARG A 119 -7.64 6.39 -4.95
N SER A 120 -8.42 5.33 -4.70
CA SER A 120 -9.66 5.10 -5.44
C SER A 120 -10.65 6.24 -5.23
N LEU A 121 -10.73 6.79 -4.01
CA LEU A 121 -11.51 8.00 -3.71
C LEU A 121 -10.97 9.24 -4.42
N GLU A 122 -9.65 9.47 -4.40
CA GLU A 122 -9.03 10.59 -5.12
C GLU A 122 -9.32 10.52 -6.63
N LYS A 123 -9.22 9.33 -7.24
CA LYS A 123 -9.54 9.10 -8.66
C LYS A 123 -11.02 9.40 -8.95
N MET A 124 -11.94 8.96 -8.10
CA MET A 124 -13.37 9.28 -8.23
C MET A 124 -13.62 10.79 -8.18
N ASN A 125 -12.96 11.49 -7.26
CA ASN A 125 -13.10 12.94 -7.12
C ASN A 125 -12.50 13.69 -8.32
N GLN A 126 -11.39 13.21 -8.89
CA GLN A 126 -10.81 13.74 -10.13
C GLN A 126 -11.74 13.51 -11.35
N GLY A 127 -12.44 12.39 -11.42
CA GLY A 127 -13.45 12.13 -12.45
C GLY A 127 -14.64 13.12 -12.42
N GLY A 128 -15.00 13.61 -11.23
CA GLY A 128 -15.98 14.68 -11.07
C GLY A 128 -15.52 16.04 -11.61
N CYS A 129 -14.20 16.27 -11.72
CA CYS A 129 -13.65 17.49 -12.31
C CYS A 129 -13.87 17.55 -13.82
N LEU A 130 -13.88 16.40 -14.51
CA LEU A 130 -14.15 16.35 -15.95
C LEU A 130 -15.63 16.62 -16.27
N LEU A 131 -16.55 16.15 -15.42
CA LEU A 131 -17.98 16.46 -15.57
C LEU A 131 -18.29 17.93 -15.25
N LYS A 132 -17.63 18.54 -14.25
CA LYS A 132 -17.73 19.98 -13.96
C LYS A 132 -17.14 20.85 -15.07
N ALA A 133 -16.02 20.45 -15.67
CA ALA A 133 -15.43 21.14 -16.81
C ALA A 133 -16.32 21.08 -18.08
N MET A 134 -17.16 20.05 -18.21
CA MET A 134 -18.15 19.95 -19.29
C MET A 134 -19.41 20.79 -19.00
N ASP A 135 -19.81 20.95 -17.73
CA ASP A 135 -20.93 21.80 -17.31
C ASP A 135 -20.60 23.30 -17.45
N GLU A 136 -19.39 23.70 -17.02
CA GLU A 136 -18.91 25.10 -17.18
C GLU A 136 -18.64 25.49 -18.64
N GLY A 137 -18.46 24.51 -19.55
CA GLY A 137 -18.27 24.74 -20.99
C GLY A 137 -19.58 24.99 -21.76
N VAL A 138 -20.74 24.67 -21.18
CA VAL A 138 -22.06 24.87 -21.81
C VAL A 138 -22.59 26.29 -21.55
N ASP A 139 -22.27 26.88 -20.39
CA ASP A 139 -22.69 28.25 -20.05
C ASP A 139 -21.78 29.35 -20.64
N ALA A 140 -20.55 29.02 -21.03
CA ALA A 140 -19.60 29.98 -21.60
C ALA A 140 -19.82 30.27 -23.10
N ASN A 141 -20.70 29.53 -23.79
CA ASN A 141 -21.05 29.76 -25.19
C ASN A 141 -22.38 30.51 -25.35
N GLY A 142 -22.66 31.42 -24.41
CA GLY A 142 -23.76 32.36 -24.47
C GLY A 142 -23.78 33.13 -25.80
N LEU A 143 -24.87 32.93 -26.55
CA LEU A 143 -25.20 33.63 -27.78
C LEU A 143 -24.89 35.14 -27.68
N SER A 144 -23.88 35.60 -28.41
CA SER A 144 -23.83 36.97 -28.93
C SER A 144 -24.05 36.92 -30.44
N ALA A 145 -25.29 36.67 -30.84
CA ALA A 145 -25.78 37.03 -32.16
C ALA A 145 -26.34 38.45 -32.08
N SER A 146 -25.48 39.45 -32.16
CA SER A 146 -25.89 40.82 -32.40
C SER A 146 -24.87 41.55 -33.26
N ASN A 147 -25.38 42.02 -34.41
CA ASN A 147 -24.79 42.94 -35.39
C ASN A 147 -23.70 42.28 -36.26
N ILE A 148 -23.77 42.27 -37.60
CA ILE A 148 -23.61 43.39 -38.56
C ILE A 148 -23.88 42.70 -39.94
N ASN A 149 -24.79 43.09 -40.85
CA ASN A 149 -24.81 44.29 -41.68
C ASN A 149 -26.10 44.34 -42.54
N SER A 150 -26.73 45.50 -42.60
CA SER A 150 -27.54 45.97 -43.73
C SER A 150 -26.67 46.90 -44.59
N GLU A 151 -27.06 47.09 -45.86
CA GLU A 151 -26.43 47.94 -46.90
C GLU A 151 -25.22 47.28 -47.58
N GLN A 152 -25.19 47.00 -48.89
CA GLN A 152 -25.82 47.57 -50.09
C GLN A 152 -26.12 46.46 -51.12
#